data_AF-A0A2V1E196-F1
#
_entry.id   AF-A0A2V1E196-F1
#
_cell.length_a   1.000
_cell.length_b   1.000
_cell.length_c   1.000
_cell.angle_alpha   90.00
_cell.angle_beta   90.00
_cell.angle_gamma   90.00
#
_symmetry.space_group_name_H-M   'P 1'
#
loop_
_entity.id
_entity.type
_entity.pdbx_description
1 polymer ?
#
loop_
_entity_poly.entity_id
_entity_poly.type
_entity_poly.pdbx_seq_one_letter_code
_entity_poly.pdbx_strand_id
1 'polypeptide(L)'
;MVADALKAPAMAAIRYVVKNEHDASHSSYTAFSGPPNEDNIHAWEDLIQPTFFSATEQELVNSGVQVDNAVQLREGGYLASLGVHHQLHCLRQFRLFLYQETFYPNLTQPHKRYLQGHLDHCIESIRLQVMCSGDLSLYTFTWDGVLATSNKPHARVRTHRKCVDWERLESWSLGRKVLLHPTLIRNEE
;
A
#
# COMPACT_ATOMS: atom_id res chain seq x y z
N MET A 1 8.37 -22.51 -19.49
CA MET A 1 7.71 -21.40 -20.21
C MET A 1 8.06 -20.14 -19.46
N VAL A 2 8.85 -19.26 -20.06
CA VAL A 2 9.13 -17.94 -19.51
C VAL A 2 7.82 -17.19 -19.61
N ALA A 3 7.22 -16.82 -18.48
CA ALA A 3 6.06 -15.93 -18.51
C ALA A 3 6.49 -14.69 -19.31
N ASP A 4 5.77 -14.39 -20.40
CA ASP A 4 5.91 -13.10 -21.07
C ASP A 4 5.91 -12.03 -19.99
N ALA A 5 6.99 -11.25 -19.92
CA ALA A 5 7.18 -10.30 -18.84
C ALA A 5 6.00 -9.32 -18.86
N LEU A 6 5.06 -9.47 -17.93
CA LEU A 6 3.96 -8.51 -17.74
C LEU A 6 4.58 -7.13 -17.66
N LYS A 7 4.26 -6.26 -18.62
CA LYS A 7 4.83 -4.92 -18.69
C LYS A 7 3.96 -3.98 -17.87
N ALA A 8 4.20 -3.97 -16.55
CA ALA A 8 3.50 -3.05 -15.67
C ALA A 8 3.74 -1.58 -16.11
N PRO A 9 2.72 -0.70 -16.03
CA PRO A 9 2.78 0.70 -16.51
C PRO A 9 3.95 1.55 -15.99
N ALA A 10 4.45 1.23 -14.79
CA ALA A 10 5.54 1.97 -14.13
C ALA A 10 6.94 1.35 -14.32
N MET A 11 7.08 0.24 -15.06
CA MET A 11 8.37 -0.49 -15.12
C MET A 11 9.53 0.36 -15.63
N ALA A 12 9.29 1.27 -16.57
CA ALA A 12 10.33 2.16 -17.10
C ALA A 12 10.80 3.23 -16.08
N ALA A 13 9.97 3.57 -15.09
CA ALA A 13 10.27 4.57 -14.08
C ALA A 13 10.94 3.97 -12.82
N ILE A 14 10.73 2.68 -12.57
CA ILE A 14 11.17 2.02 -11.35
C ILE A 14 12.68 1.79 -11.36
N ARG A 15 13.31 2.22 -10.27
CA ARG A 15 14.68 1.84 -9.89
C ARG A 15 14.65 1.15 -8.55
N TYR A 16 15.71 0.42 -8.25
CA TYR A 16 15.90 -0.19 -6.94
C TYR A 16 17.06 0.48 -6.22
N VAL A 17 16.89 0.68 -4.92
CA VAL A 17 17.89 1.22 -4.00
C VAL A 17 18.09 0.26 -2.84
N VAL A 18 19.26 0.29 -2.22
CA VAL A 18 19.51 -0.45 -0.98
C VAL A 18 19.30 0.51 0.19
N LYS A 19 18.38 0.18 1.10
CA LYS A 19 18.13 0.95 2.32
C LYS A 19 18.49 0.11 3.56
N ASN A 20 18.94 0.81 4.60
CA ASN A 20 19.30 0.27 5.92
C ASN A 20 18.39 0.77 7.05
N GLU A 21 17.47 1.67 6.72
CA GLU A 21 16.59 2.34 7.67
C GLU A 21 15.30 1.54 7.82
N HIS A 22 15.25 0.68 8.84
CA HIS A 22 14.01 0.01 9.23
C HIS A 22 14.00 -0.24 10.75
N ASP A 23 14.22 0.83 11.52
CA ASP A 23 14.06 0.75 12.97
C ASP A 23 12.57 0.89 13.32
N ALA A 24 11.82 -0.20 13.15
CA ALA A 24 10.45 -0.31 13.64
C ALA A 24 10.49 -0.51 15.17
N SER A 25 10.82 0.56 15.88
CA SER A 25 10.86 0.58 17.34
C SER A 25 9.45 0.48 17.92
N HIS A 26 9.30 -0.32 18.97
CA HIS A 26 8.05 -0.44 19.71
C HIS A 26 7.80 0.75 20.64
N SER A 27 8.83 1.55 20.93
CA SER A 27 8.82 2.63 21.93
C SER A 27 9.08 4.01 21.35
N SER A 28 9.32 4.13 20.03
CA SER A 28 9.47 5.41 19.34
C SER A 28 8.73 5.38 18.02
N TYR A 29 7.93 6.42 17.75
CA TYR A 29 7.07 6.48 16.58
C TYR A 29 7.69 7.33 15.46
N THR A 30 7.61 6.81 14.24
CA THR A 30 7.75 7.58 12.99
C THR A 30 6.45 8.33 12.68
N ALA A 31 6.49 9.19 11.65
CA ALA A 31 5.30 9.86 11.09
C ALA A 31 4.18 8.89 10.66
N PHE A 32 4.46 7.59 10.47
CA PHE A 32 3.48 6.59 10.04
C PHE A 32 3.04 5.62 11.14
N SER A 33 3.53 5.77 12.37
CA SER A 33 3.30 4.81 13.46
C SER A 33 2.78 5.48 14.74
N GLY A 34 2.28 4.68 15.67
CA GLY A 34 1.75 5.15 16.95
C GLY A 34 0.29 5.61 16.90
N PRO A 35 -0.24 6.08 18.05
CA PRO A 35 -1.62 6.58 18.18
C PRO A 35 -1.91 7.75 17.24
N PRO A 36 -3.16 7.97 16.82
CA PRO A 36 -3.53 9.08 15.94
C PRO A 36 -3.10 10.43 16.51
N ASN A 37 -2.46 11.24 15.66
CA ASN A 37 -2.18 12.65 15.88
C ASN A 37 -2.28 13.38 14.53
N GLU A 38 -2.25 14.71 14.52
CA GLU A 38 -2.40 15.51 13.31
C GLU A 38 -1.37 15.13 12.23
N ASP A 39 -0.08 15.09 12.61
CA ASP A 39 1.01 14.80 11.69
C ASP A 39 0.87 13.43 11.01
N ASN A 40 0.55 12.39 11.77
CA ASN A 40 0.43 11.05 11.23
C ASN A 40 -0.86 10.83 10.45
N ILE A 41 -1.94 11.55 10.78
CA ILE A 41 -3.16 11.52 9.97
C ILE A 41 -2.85 12.08 8.59
N HIS A 42 -2.22 13.26 8.52
CA HIS A 42 -1.83 13.89 7.25
C HIS A 42 -0.83 13.02 6.47
N ALA A 43 0.19 12.48 7.13
CA ALA A 43 1.16 11.61 6.47
C ALA A 43 0.49 10.38 5.83
N TRP A 44 -0.47 9.75 6.52
CA TRP A 44 -1.23 8.62 5.95
C TRP A 44 -2.20 9.03 4.85
N GLU A 45 -2.73 10.25 4.87
CA GLU A 45 -3.58 10.78 3.81
C GLU A 45 -2.79 11.06 2.53
N ASP A 46 -1.58 11.60 2.67
CA ASP A 46 -0.67 11.84 1.54
C ASP A 46 -0.15 10.52 0.96
N LEU A 47 0.24 9.56 1.81
CA LEU A 47 0.83 8.29 1.38
C LEU A 47 -0.10 7.43 0.52
N ILE A 48 -1.41 7.51 0.73
CA ILE A 48 -2.37 6.76 -0.10
C ILE A 48 -2.64 7.45 -1.43
N GLN A 49 -2.12 8.67 -1.66
CA GLN A 49 -2.29 9.38 -2.92
C GLN A 49 -1.18 9.01 -3.92
N PRO A 50 -1.52 8.67 -5.17
CA PRO A 50 -2.88 8.54 -5.68
C PRO A 50 -3.44 7.13 -5.46
N THR A 51 -4.67 7.06 -4.95
CA THR A 51 -5.40 5.79 -4.90
C THR A 51 -5.68 5.28 -6.32
N PHE A 52 -5.95 6.19 -7.25
CA PHE A 52 -6.31 5.90 -8.63
C PHE A 52 -5.53 6.76 -9.63
N PHE A 53 -5.27 6.21 -10.80
CA PHE A 53 -4.69 6.92 -11.95
C PHE A 53 -5.45 6.59 -13.22
N SER A 54 -5.29 7.45 -14.24
CA SER A 54 -5.82 7.17 -15.59
C SER A 54 -4.84 6.29 -16.36
N ALA A 55 -5.23 5.03 -16.59
CA ALA A 55 -4.51 4.09 -17.42
C ALA A 55 -4.93 4.23 -18.90
N THR A 56 -3.98 4.03 -19.79
CA THR A 56 -4.26 3.87 -21.22
C THR A 56 -4.75 2.45 -21.50
N GLU A 57 -5.47 2.27 -22.61
CA GLU A 57 -5.89 0.95 -23.06
C GLU A 57 -4.71 -0.02 -23.24
N GLN A 58 -3.62 0.48 -23.85
CA GLN A 58 -2.42 -0.31 -24.07
C GLN A 58 -1.78 -0.80 -22.77
N GLU A 59 -1.84 0.01 -21.69
CA GLU A 59 -1.37 -0.38 -20.37
C GLU A 59 -2.20 -1.48 -19.73
N LEU A 60 -3.52 -1.44 -19.92
CA LEU A 60 -4.41 -2.52 -19.49
C LEU A 60 -4.10 -3.81 -20.25
N VAL A 61 -4.06 -3.75 -21.58
CA VAL A 61 -3.74 -4.90 -22.45
C VAL A 61 -2.38 -5.50 -22.12
N ASN A 62 -1.35 -4.67 -21.95
CA ASN A 62 0.01 -5.11 -21.58
C ASN A 62 0.08 -5.75 -20.18
N SER A 63 -0.90 -5.43 -19.32
CA SER A 63 -1.04 -6.00 -17.99
C SER A 63 -1.98 -7.21 -17.97
N GLY A 64 -2.45 -7.68 -19.14
CA GLY A 64 -3.37 -8.83 -19.26
C GLY A 64 -4.81 -8.53 -18.83
N VAL A 65 -5.19 -7.25 -18.72
CA VAL A 65 -6.55 -6.83 -18.39
C VAL A 65 -7.39 -6.75 -19.66
N GLN A 66 -8.57 -7.37 -19.64
CA GLN A 66 -9.56 -7.23 -20.71
C GLN A 66 -10.24 -5.86 -20.63
N VAL A 67 -10.27 -5.15 -21.76
CA VAL A 67 -10.69 -3.75 -21.83
C VAL A 67 -12.21 -3.59 -21.87
N ASP A 68 -12.92 -4.60 -22.39
CA ASP A 68 -14.38 -4.61 -22.55
C ASP A 68 -15.15 -4.35 -21.26
N ASN A 69 -14.62 -4.81 -20.12
CA ASN A 69 -15.18 -4.66 -18.80
C ASN A 69 -14.44 -3.61 -17.94
N ALA A 70 -13.47 -2.90 -18.52
CA ALA A 70 -12.70 -1.90 -17.79
C ALA A 70 -13.51 -0.59 -17.65
N VAL A 71 -13.46 0.01 -16.45
CA VAL A 71 -14.21 1.24 -16.15
C VAL A 71 -13.54 2.44 -16.82
N GLN A 72 -14.26 3.09 -17.72
CA GLN A 72 -13.79 4.30 -18.39
C GLN A 72 -14.01 5.56 -17.55
N LEU A 73 -13.02 6.45 -17.60
CA LEU A 73 -13.10 7.79 -17.02
C LEU A 73 -13.72 8.76 -18.03
N ARG A 74 -14.55 9.70 -17.55
CA ARG A 74 -15.17 10.72 -18.43
C ARG A 74 -14.13 11.56 -19.17
N GLU A 75 -12.99 11.83 -18.55
CA GLU A 75 -11.90 12.62 -19.14
C GLU A 75 -10.95 11.79 -20.03
N GLY A 76 -11.27 10.51 -20.24
CA GLY A 76 -10.50 9.59 -21.06
C GLY A 76 -9.58 8.67 -20.26
N GLY A 77 -9.31 7.51 -20.86
CA GLY A 77 -8.59 6.42 -20.22
C GLY A 77 -9.47 5.61 -19.26
N TYR A 78 -8.81 4.78 -18.47
CA TYR A 78 -9.45 3.79 -17.61
C TYR A 78 -9.04 3.97 -16.16
N LEU A 79 -9.99 3.78 -15.25
CA LEU A 79 -9.72 3.82 -13.82
C LEU A 79 -8.82 2.64 -13.44
N ALA A 80 -7.65 2.93 -12.90
CA ALA A 80 -6.72 1.91 -12.44
C ALA A 80 -6.06 2.30 -11.11
N SER A 81 -5.52 1.31 -10.40
CA SER A 81 -4.68 1.50 -9.22
C SER A 81 -3.44 0.62 -9.33
N LEU A 82 -2.29 1.12 -8.90
CA LEU A 82 -1.13 0.26 -8.73
C LEU A 82 -1.36 -0.63 -7.51
N GLY A 83 -0.94 -1.90 -7.60
CA GLY A 83 -1.06 -2.84 -6.49
C GLY A 83 -0.49 -2.30 -5.17
N VAL A 84 0.63 -1.56 -5.20
CA VAL A 84 1.22 -0.96 -3.99
C VAL A 84 0.33 0.11 -3.35
N HIS A 85 -0.36 0.95 -4.13
CA HIS A 85 -1.29 1.94 -3.58
C HIS A 85 -2.53 1.27 -3.01
N HIS A 86 -3.03 0.20 -3.65
CA HIS A 86 -4.07 -0.64 -3.09
C HIS A 86 -3.66 -1.24 -1.74
N GLN A 87 -2.42 -1.74 -1.61
CA GLN A 87 -1.94 -2.28 -0.34
C GLN A 87 -1.76 -1.21 0.74
N LEU A 88 -1.26 -0.02 0.39
CA LEU A 88 -1.15 1.10 1.33
C LEU A 88 -2.53 1.59 1.80
N HIS A 89 -3.51 1.63 0.90
CA HIS A 89 -4.91 1.87 1.24
C HIS A 89 -5.43 0.82 2.24
N CYS A 90 -5.24 -0.47 1.94
CA CYS A 90 -5.62 -1.57 2.82
C CYS A 90 -4.98 -1.45 4.22
N LEU A 91 -3.69 -1.11 4.27
CA LEU A 91 -2.96 -0.93 5.53
C LEU A 91 -3.48 0.28 6.33
N ARG A 92 -3.84 1.37 5.65
CA ARG A 92 -4.51 2.51 6.30
C ARG A 92 -5.88 2.12 6.85
N GLN A 93 -6.67 1.32 6.13
CA GLN A 93 -7.97 0.84 6.63
C GLN A 93 -7.81 0.04 7.93
N PHE A 94 -6.77 -0.80 8.02
CA PHE A 94 -6.39 -1.47 9.27
C PHE A 94 -6.11 -0.50 10.39
N ARG A 95 -5.30 0.54 10.11
CA ARG A 95 -4.97 1.57 11.08
C ARG A 95 -6.21 2.32 11.58
N LEU A 96 -7.13 2.71 10.69
CA LEU A 96 -8.35 3.41 11.07
C LEU A 96 -9.24 2.54 11.97
N PHE A 97 -9.33 1.23 11.68
CA PHE A 97 -10.11 0.31 12.51
C PHE A 97 -9.42 -0.01 13.85
N LEU A 98 -8.09 -0.10 13.88
CA LEU A 98 -7.32 -0.24 15.12
C LEU A 98 -7.64 0.89 16.09
N TYR A 99 -7.82 2.11 15.57
CA TYR A 99 -8.22 3.30 16.34
C TYR A 99 -9.68 3.71 16.08
N GLN A 100 -10.58 2.72 15.96
CA GLN A 100 -11.98 2.97 15.61
C GLN A 100 -12.71 3.91 16.59
N GLU A 101 -12.30 3.96 17.86
CA GLU A 101 -12.90 4.90 18.82
C GLU A 101 -12.63 6.36 18.45
N THR A 102 -11.47 6.63 17.84
CA THR A 102 -11.10 7.97 17.35
C THR A 102 -11.75 8.27 16.00
N PHE A 103 -11.68 7.32 15.04
CA PHE A 103 -12.10 7.57 13.65
C PHE A 103 -13.58 7.27 13.38
N TYR A 104 -14.20 6.44 14.22
CA TYR A 104 -15.59 6.01 14.08
C TYR A 104 -16.32 6.05 15.45
N PRO A 105 -16.38 7.21 16.13
CA PRO A 105 -16.90 7.31 17.50
C PRO A 105 -18.37 6.85 17.67
N ASN A 106 -19.13 6.75 16.57
CA ASN A 106 -20.52 6.30 16.54
C ASN A 106 -20.73 5.08 15.63
N LEU A 107 -19.76 4.15 15.59
CA LEU A 107 -19.81 3.00 14.71
C LEU A 107 -20.96 2.04 15.09
N THR A 108 -21.97 1.96 14.22
CA THR A 108 -23.09 1.03 14.38
C THR A 108 -22.64 -0.42 14.10
N GLN A 109 -23.37 -1.40 14.63
CA GLN A 109 -23.02 -2.81 14.38
C GLN A 109 -23.06 -3.21 12.89
N PRO A 110 -24.06 -2.77 12.08
CA PRO A 110 -24.02 -3.02 10.64
C PRO A 110 -22.78 -2.44 9.95
N HIS A 111 -22.40 -1.20 10.27
CA HIS A 111 -21.20 -0.58 9.71
C HIS A 111 -19.93 -1.30 10.17
N LYS A 112 -19.87 -1.73 11.44
CA LYS A 112 -18.74 -2.52 11.94
C LYS A 112 -18.56 -3.82 11.16
N ARG A 113 -19.65 -4.56 10.89
CA ARG A 113 -19.60 -5.78 10.08
C ARG A 113 -19.12 -5.52 8.66
N TYR A 114 -19.58 -4.43 8.04
CA TYR A 114 -19.10 -4.01 6.72
C TYR A 114 -17.59 -3.73 6.75
N LEU A 115 -17.10 -2.96 7.73
CA LEU A 115 -15.67 -2.68 7.87
C LEU A 115 -14.86 -3.96 8.10
N GLN A 116 -15.36 -4.89 8.91
CA GLN A 116 -14.69 -6.18 9.13
C GLN A 116 -14.58 -6.99 7.83
N GLY A 117 -15.65 -7.09 7.03
CA GLY A 117 -15.60 -7.77 5.74
C GLY A 117 -14.64 -7.10 4.74
N HIS A 118 -14.56 -5.76 4.76
CA HIS A 118 -13.56 -5.04 3.99
C HIS A 118 -12.14 -5.38 4.48
N LEU A 119 -11.91 -5.41 5.79
CA LEU A 119 -10.62 -5.78 6.36
C LEU A 119 -10.20 -7.21 6.07
N ASP A 120 -11.13 -8.16 5.98
CA ASP A 120 -10.83 -9.54 5.55
C ASP A 120 -10.29 -9.57 4.11
N HIS A 121 -10.87 -8.77 3.20
CA HIS A 121 -10.33 -8.55 1.86
C HIS A 121 -8.94 -7.89 1.90
N CYS A 122 -8.76 -6.87 2.73
CA CYS A 122 -7.47 -6.21 2.92
C CYS A 122 -6.38 -7.17 3.40
N ILE A 123 -6.70 -8.08 4.35
CA ILE A 123 -5.75 -9.10 4.84
C ILE A 123 -5.28 -9.97 3.70
N GLU A 124 -6.23 -10.48 2.91
CA GLU A 124 -5.90 -11.39 1.83
C GLU A 124 -5.09 -10.70 0.73
N SER A 125 -5.44 -9.46 0.37
CA SER A 125 -4.70 -8.67 -0.62
C SER A 125 -3.26 -8.42 -0.17
N ILE A 126 -3.06 -7.98 1.08
CA ILE A 126 -1.73 -7.72 1.64
C ILE A 126 -0.93 -9.03 1.75
N ARG A 127 -1.55 -10.11 2.24
CA ARG A 127 -0.90 -11.43 2.36
C ARG A 127 -0.39 -11.91 1.01
N LEU A 128 -1.24 -11.89 -0.02
CA LEU A 128 -0.87 -12.28 -1.37
C LEU A 128 0.26 -11.41 -1.92
N GLN A 129 0.23 -10.08 -1.71
CA GLN A 129 1.31 -9.19 -2.16
C GLN A 129 2.63 -9.47 -1.45
N VAL A 130 2.61 -9.68 -0.12
CA VAL A 130 3.82 -10.00 0.66
C VAL A 130 4.45 -11.29 0.16
N MET A 131 3.64 -12.32 -0.09
CA MET A 131 4.12 -13.60 -0.64
C MET A 131 4.60 -13.48 -2.08
N CYS A 132 3.91 -12.70 -2.92
CA CYS A 132 4.29 -12.44 -4.31
C CYS A 132 5.62 -11.68 -4.40
N SER A 133 5.85 -10.72 -3.51
CA SER A 133 7.06 -9.89 -3.50
C SER A 133 8.26 -10.59 -2.88
N GLY A 134 8.04 -11.41 -1.84
CA GLY A 134 9.07 -12.19 -1.16
C GLY A 134 10.27 -11.35 -0.69
N ASP A 135 10.19 -10.75 0.51
CA ASP A 135 11.37 -10.08 1.09
C ASP A 135 12.44 -11.11 1.47
N LEU A 136 13.55 -11.12 0.72
CA LEU A 136 14.69 -12.00 0.93
C LEU A 136 15.74 -11.42 1.91
N SER A 137 15.50 -10.23 2.46
CA SER A 137 16.39 -9.67 3.47
C SER A 137 16.31 -10.50 4.76
N LEU A 138 17.47 -10.68 5.40
CA LEU A 138 17.54 -11.47 6.61
C LEU A 138 17.05 -10.65 7.81
N TYR A 139 16.30 -11.30 8.67
CA TYR A 139 16.11 -10.90 10.06
C TYR A 139 17.01 -11.79 10.91
N THR A 140 17.78 -11.19 11.81
CA THR A 140 18.59 -11.92 12.77
C THR A 140 18.24 -11.47 14.18
N PHE A 141 18.74 -12.17 15.18
CA PHE A 141 18.45 -11.91 16.57
C PHE A 141 19.75 -11.75 17.35
N THR A 142 19.75 -10.82 18.29
CA THR A 142 20.90 -10.51 19.13
C THR A 142 20.52 -10.59 20.60
N TRP A 143 21.52 -10.89 21.44
CA TRP A 143 21.37 -10.91 22.89
C TRP A 143 21.69 -9.55 23.53
N ASP A 144 22.06 -8.55 22.73
CA ASP A 144 22.46 -7.20 23.15
C ASP A 144 21.23 -6.29 23.40
N GLY A 145 20.34 -6.72 24.29
CA GLY A 145 19.23 -5.86 24.71
C GLY A 145 19.73 -4.73 25.62
N VAL A 146 19.42 -3.49 25.26
CA VAL A 146 19.50 -2.25 26.10
C VAL A 146 18.86 -2.43 27.50
N LEU A 147 18.12 -3.53 27.72
CA LEU A 147 17.65 -4.01 29.01
C LEU A 147 18.42 -5.30 29.36
N ALA A 148 19.48 -5.19 30.17
CA ALA A 148 20.31 -6.29 30.64
C ALA A 148 19.56 -7.40 31.43
N THR A 149 18.25 -7.26 31.61
CA THR A 149 17.36 -8.17 32.34
C THR A 149 16.49 -9.05 31.42
N SER A 150 16.55 -8.87 30.10
CA SER A 150 15.75 -9.67 29.17
C SER A 150 16.42 -11.02 28.87
N ASN A 151 15.81 -12.12 29.31
CA ASN A 151 16.20 -13.49 28.93
C ASN A 151 15.73 -13.88 27.50
N LYS A 152 15.35 -12.91 26.66
CA LYS A 152 14.84 -13.15 25.31
C LYS A 152 15.72 -12.44 24.28
N PRO A 153 16.05 -13.10 23.15
CA PRO A 153 16.81 -12.44 22.09
C PRO A 153 15.94 -11.38 21.42
N HIS A 154 16.57 -10.27 21.02
CA HIS A 154 15.92 -9.13 20.38
C HIS A 154 16.11 -9.20 18.85
N ALA A 155 15.07 -8.86 18.09
CA ALA A 155 15.18 -8.81 16.64
C ALA A 155 16.09 -7.65 16.22
N ARG A 156 17.16 -7.95 15.48
CA ARG A 156 17.99 -6.94 14.83
C ARG A 156 17.40 -6.65 13.45
N VAL A 157 16.77 -5.48 13.36
CA VAL A 157 15.94 -5.09 12.20
C VAL A 157 16.68 -4.25 11.15
N ARG A 158 17.92 -3.83 11.42
CA ARG A 158 18.78 -3.06 10.50
C ARG A 158 19.56 -4.00 9.57
N THR A 159 18.93 -4.42 8.48
CA THR A 159 19.57 -5.19 7.40
C THR A 159 19.36 -4.51 6.06
N HIS A 160 20.31 -4.73 5.12
CA HIS A 160 20.22 -4.21 3.76
C HIS A 160 19.01 -4.79 3.06
N ARG A 161 18.04 -3.94 2.70
CA ARG A 161 16.88 -4.33 1.90
C ARG A 161 16.96 -3.71 0.51
N LYS A 162 16.65 -4.50 -0.51
CA LYS A 162 16.44 -3.99 -1.87
C LYS A 162 15.02 -3.41 -1.92
N CYS A 163 14.91 -2.10 -1.97
CA CYS A 163 13.65 -1.39 -2.02
C CYS A 163 13.44 -0.79 -3.41
N VAL A 164 12.18 -0.58 -3.80
CA VAL A 164 11.87 0.33 -4.90
C VAL A 164 12.27 1.75 -4.47
N ASP A 165 12.80 2.53 -5.41
CA ASP A 165 12.96 3.97 -5.28
C ASP A 165 11.58 4.62 -5.16
N TRP A 166 11.12 4.79 -3.91
CA TRP A 166 9.75 5.21 -3.59
C TRP A 166 9.42 6.56 -4.19
N GLU A 167 10.30 7.55 -4.02
CA GLU A 167 10.09 8.91 -4.52
C GLU A 167 9.86 8.93 -6.03
N ARG A 168 10.58 8.08 -6.77
CA ARG A 168 10.35 7.93 -8.22
C ARG A 168 9.00 7.34 -8.55
N LEU A 169 8.60 6.27 -7.86
CA LEU A 169 7.31 5.61 -8.08
C LEU A 169 6.14 6.53 -7.73
N GLU A 170 6.27 7.23 -6.62
CA GLU A 170 5.30 8.20 -6.13
C GLU A 170 5.18 9.37 -7.11
N SER A 171 6.30 9.96 -7.55
CA SER A 171 6.30 11.03 -8.57
C SER A 171 5.63 10.61 -9.87
N TRP A 172 5.92 9.40 -10.37
CA TRP A 172 5.28 8.84 -11.57
C TRP A 172 3.77 8.69 -11.38
N SER A 173 3.35 8.24 -10.19
CA SER A 173 1.95 7.99 -9.89
C SER A 173 1.18 9.30 -9.73
N LEU A 174 1.72 10.24 -8.94
CA LEU A 174 1.11 11.55 -8.70
C LEU A 174 0.93 12.35 -9.99
N GLY A 175 1.86 12.24 -10.95
CA GLY A 175 1.72 12.87 -12.27
C GLY A 175 0.55 12.37 -13.10
N ARG A 176 -0.09 11.26 -12.70
CA ARG A 176 -1.17 10.60 -13.43
C ARG A 176 -2.44 10.42 -12.59
N LYS A 177 -2.46 11.01 -11.40
CA LYS A 177 -3.53 10.86 -10.43
C LYS A 177 -4.87 11.29 -11.01
N VAL A 178 -5.92 10.59 -10.60
CA VAL A 178 -7.30 11.08 -10.74
C VAL A 178 -7.89 11.33 -9.35
N LEU A 179 -9.01 12.03 -9.31
CA LEU A 179 -9.72 12.31 -8.05
C LEU A 179 -10.14 10.99 -7.37
N LEU A 180 -10.31 11.02 -6.03
CA LEU A 180 -10.84 9.88 -5.26
C LEU A 180 -12.26 9.47 -5.69
N HIS A 181 -13.03 10.43 -6.20
CA HIS A 181 -14.37 10.23 -6.75
C HIS A 181 -14.41 10.76 -8.18
N PRO A 182 -13.76 10.07 -9.13
CA PRO A 182 -13.76 10.50 -10.52
C PRO A 182 -15.14 10.26 -11.15
N THR A 183 -15.46 11.01 -12.20
CA THR A 183 -16.69 10.74 -12.97
C THR A 183 -16.45 9.56 -13.91
N LEU A 184 -17.25 8.51 -13.72
CA LEU A 184 -17.14 7.24 -14.45
C LEU A 184 -18.19 7.17 -15.56
N ILE A 185 -17.84 6.58 -16.69
CA ILE A 185 -18.79 6.21 -17.73
C ILE A 185 -19.32 4.82 -17.39
N ARG A 186 -20.64 4.69 -17.30
CA ARG A 186 -21.31 3.40 -17.23
C ARG A 186 -21.93 3.15 -18.58
N ASN A 187 -21.46 2.14 -19.30
CA ASN A 187 -22.14 1.69 -20.51
C ASN A 187 -23.51 1.16 -20.07
N GLU A 188 -24.58 1.79 -20.54
CA GLU A 188 -25.92 1.22 -20.43
C GLU A 188 -25.98 0.06 -21.44
N GLU A 189 -26.38 -1.12 -20.98
CA GLU A 189 -26.70 -2.27 -21.85
C GLU A 189 -27.96 -2.00 -22.67
#